data_AF-A0A8H4ACJ3-F1
#
_entry.id   AF-A0A8H4ACJ3-F1
#
_cell.length_a   1.000
_cell.length_b   1.000
_cell.length_c   1.000
_cell.angle_alpha   90.00
_cell.angle_beta   90.00
_cell.angle_gamma   90.00
#
_symmetry.space_group_name_H-M   'P 1'
#
loop_
_entity.id
_entity.type
_entity.pdbx_description
1 polymer ?
#
loop_
_entity_poly.entity_id
_entity_poly.type
_entity_poly.pdbx_seq_one_letter_code
_entity_poly.pdbx_strand_id
1 'polypeptide(L)'
;MIKCEITDTLISELQRLTDSEIHFASWVQTIWSLIRSKTATNNQDEEIKESFQRMKSFLLDVQNPHYGLLVACRLFFFKLRRNIDIEIPGQYDGLGIPDPSRHIKITYFDSKVLVLRSLRKPKRIVIIETDGKEYPFLVKKYNGYSNLMKTAPRDDIIKHLRTLHSKLNINLLKTALYKLAASPEAHLAIRNEFIKNLAAINICGYLIELVTATWKII
;
A
#
# COMPACT_ATOMS: atom_id res chain seq x y z
N MET A 1 -28.34 -4.97 -7.24
CA MET A 1 -27.45 -5.75 -8.13
C MET A 1 -26.31 -4.95 -8.79
N ILE A 2 -26.22 -3.61 -8.64
CA ILE A 2 -25.19 -2.76 -9.29
C ILE A 2 -23.91 -2.56 -8.44
N LYS A 3 -24.00 -2.73 -7.10
CA LYS A 3 -22.85 -2.55 -6.18
C LYS A 3 -21.73 -3.59 -6.37
N CYS A 4 -22.02 -4.80 -6.84
CA CYS A 4 -21.01 -5.87 -6.95
C CYS A 4 -20.09 -5.63 -8.16
N GLU A 5 -20.67 -5.43 -9.34
CA GLU A 5 -19.95 -5.35 -10.62
C GLU A 5 -18.92 -4.19 -10.68
N ILE A 6 -19.27 -3.04 -10.10
CA ILE A 6 -18.37 -1.88 -10.01
C ILE A 6 -17.21 -2.22 -9.08
N THR A 7 -17.50 -2.65 -7.86
CA THR A 7 -16.45 -2.94 -6.86
C THR A 7 -15.50 -4.04 -7.33
N ASP A 8 -16.03 -5.07 -7.98
CA ASP A 8 -15.24 -6.17 -8.55
C ASP A 8 -14.33 -5.70 -9.69
N THR A 9 -14.80 -4.77 -10.52
CA THR A 9 -14.02 -4.16 -11.58
C THR A 9 -12.92 -3.22 -11.04
N LEU A 10 -13.17 -2.49 -9.94
CA LEU A 10 -12.12 -1.70 -9.27
C LEU A 10 -11.07 -2.62 -8.64
N ILE A 11 -11.53 -3.70 -7.99
CA ILE A 11 -10.66 -4.69 -7.36
C ILE A 11 -9.78 -5.35 -8.42
N SER A 12 -10.32 -5.74 -9.58
CA SER A 12 -9.55 -6.35 -10.65
C SER A 12 -8.52 -5.39 -11.26
N GLU A 13 -8.86 -4.11 -11.45
CA GLU A 13 -7.90 -3.09 -11.92
C GLU A 13 -6.80 -2.83 -10.89
N LEU A 14 -7.15 -2.72 -9.59
CA LEU A 14 -6.17 -2.57 -8.52
C LEU A 14 -5.30 -3.82 -8.33
N GLN A 15 -5.84 -5.01 -8.62
CA GLN A 15 -5.07 -6.25 -8.63
C GLN A 15 -4.10 -6.28 -9.80
N ARG A 16 -4.57 -5.90 -10.99
CA ARG A 16 -3.76 -5.81 -12.21
C ARG A 16 -2.51 -4.97 -12.02
N LEU A 17 -2.60 -3.84 -11.32
CA LEU A 17 -1.46 -2.97 -10.97
C LEU A 17 -0.36 -3.64 -10.12
N THR A 18 -0.63 -4.80 -9.54
CA THR A 18 0.32 -5.53 -8.67
C THR A 18 0.59 -6.95 -9.11
N ASP A 19 -0.16 -7.45 -10.09
CA ASP A 19 -0.08 -8.83 -10.54
C ASP A 19 1.08 -8.98 -11.53
N SER A 20 2.13 -9.65 -11.07
CA SER A 20 3.32 -9.90 -11.87
C SER A 20 3.04 -10.72 -13.12
N GLU A 21 2.05 -11.61 -13.10
CA GLU A 21 1.74 -12.48 -14.24
C GLU A 21 1.03 -11.70 -15.36
N ILE A 22 0.11 -10.81 -15.00
CA ILE A 22 -0.60 -9.97 -15.99
C ILE A 22 0.37 -8.96 -16.62
N HIS A 23 1.22 -8.33 -15.82
CA HIS A 23 2.26 -7.43 -16.32
C HIS A 23 3.27 -8.15 -17.21
N PHE A 24 3.67 -9.37 -16.84
CA PHE A 24 4.54 -10.21 -17.65
C PHE A 24 3.87 -10.60 -18.97
N ALA A 25 2.61 -11.05 -18.96
CA ALA A 25 1.87 -11.40 -20.16
C ALA A 25 1.71 -10.20 -21.11
N SER A 26 1.37 -9.02 -20.59
CA SER A 26 1.27 -7.78 -21.38
C SER A 26 2.62 -7.36 -21.98
N TRP A 27 3.70 -7.53 -21.23
CA TRP A 27 5.05 -7.29 -21.73
C TRP A 27 5.46 -8.28 -22.82
N VAL A 28 5.19 -9.58 -22.64
CA VAL A 28 5.45 -10.61 -23.66
C VAL A 28 4.72 -10.26 -24.96
N GLN A 29 3.46 -9.82 -24.90
CA GLN A 29 2.72 -9.37 -26.08
C GLN A 29 3.37 -8.15 -26.76
N THR A 30 3.85 -7.19 -25.96
CA THR A 30 4.56 -6.00 -26.46
C THR A 30 5.86 -6.40 -27.17
N ILE A 31 6.67 -7.25 -26.55
CA ILE A 31 7.91 -7.77 -27.13
C ILE A 31 7.63 -8.59 -28.39
N TRP A 32 6.59 -9.44 -28.38
CA TRP A 32 6.21 -10.23 -29.54
C TRP A 32 5.79 -9.33 -30.71
N SER A 33 5.06 -8.23 -30.45
CA SER A 33 4.72 -7.25 -31.48
C SER A 33 5.95 -6.53 -32.05
N LEU A 34 6.92 -6.16 -31.20
CA LEU A 34 8.17 -5.52 -31.61
C LEU A 34 9.03 -6.47 -32.45
N ILE A 35 9.19 -7.73 -32.02
CA ILE A 35 9.93 -8.76 -32.76
C ILE A 35 9.27 -9.04 -34.11
N ARG A 36 7.93 -9.07 -34.16
CA ARG A 36 7.18 -9.30 -35.40
C ARG A 36 7.25 -8.13 -36.38
N SER A 37 7.48 -6.91 -35.89
CA SER A 37 7.63 -5.70 -36.72
C SER A 37 8.99 -5.56 -37.40
N LYS A 38 9.91 -6.52 -37.24
CA LYS A 38 11.30 -6.44 -37.68
C LYS A 38 11.44 -6.04 -39.17
N THR A 39 11.84 -4.77 -39.35
CA THR A 39 12.72 -4.31 -40.42
C THR A 39 14.00 -3.83 -39.71
N ALA A 40 15.14 -4.44 -40.05
CA ALA A 40 16.37 -4.38 -39.26
C ALA A 40 16.86 -2.93 -39.01
N THR A 41 16.73 -2.44 -37.78
CA THR A 41 17.37 -1.20 -37.31
C THR A 41 17.96 -1.41 -35.91
N ASN A 42 19.20 -0.96 -35.69
CA ASN A 42 19.95 -1.11 -34.44
C ASN A 42 19.27 -0.50 -33.20
N ASN A 43 18.31 0.40 -33.39
CA ASN A 43 17.63 1.11 -32.30
C ASN A 43 16.63 0.21 -31.54
N GLN A 44 15.96 -0.72 -32.23
CA GLN A 44 14.94 -1.58 -31.61
C GLN A 44 15.53 -2.66 -30.70
N ASP A 45 16.75 -3.11 -30.96
CA ASP A 45 17.42 -4.11 -30.12
C ASP A 45 17.79 -3.53 -28.73
N GLU A 46 18.14 -2.24 -28.66
CA GLU A 46 18.38 -1.55 -27.39
C GLU A 46 17.07 -1.31 -26.62
N GLU A 47 15.96 -0.97 -27.30
CA GLU A 47 14.64 -0.86 -26.67
C GLU A 47 14.18 -2.19 -26.05
N ILE A 48 14.44 -3.32 -26.70
CA ILE A 48 14.13 -4.66 -26.17
C ILE A 48 14.99 -4.98 -24.95
N LYS A 49 16.29 -4.65 -24.98
CA LYS A 49 17.19 -4.83 -23.82
C LYS A 49 16.75 -3.98 -22.64
N GLU A 50 16.44 -2.70 -22.86
CA GLU A 50 15.91 -1.83 -21.81
C GLU A 50 14.59 -2.35 -21.25
N SER A 51 13.68 -2.79 -22.12
CA SER A 51 12.40 -3.37 -21.73
C SER A 51 12.59 -4.63 -20.87
N PHE A 52 13.56 -5.48 -21.21
CA PHE A 52 13.93 -6.64 -20.40
C PHE A 52 14.48 -6.23 -19.03
N GLN A 53 15.37 -5.23 -18.96
CA GLN A 53 15.90 -4.74 -17.68
C GLN A 53 14.80 -4.11 -16.81
N ARG A 54 13.86 -3.36 -17.42
CA ARG A 54 12.69 -2.82 -16.73
C ARG A 54 11.81 -3.95 -16.17
N MET A 55 11.50 -4.98 -16.97
CA MET A 55 10.70 -6.11 -16.50
C MET A 55 11.42 -6.92 -15.42
N LYS A 56 12.72 -7.17 -15.58
CA LYS A 56 13.56 -7.82 -14.57
C LYS A 56 13.56 -7.05 -13.26
N SER A 57 13.68 -5.72 -13.31
CA SER A 57 13.58 -4.86 -12.13
C SER A 57 12.18 -4.91 -11.52
N PHE A 58 11.11 -4.92 -12.31
CA PHE A 58 9.75 -5.02 -11.79
C PHE A 58 9.47 -6.36 -11.07
N LEU A 59 10.00 -7.47 -11.60
CA LEU A 59 9.83 -8.81 -11.03
C LEU A 59 10.70 -9.05 -9.80
N LEU A 60 11.93 -8.55 -9.79
CA LEU A 60 12.93 -8.83 -8.75
C LEU A 60 13.09 -7.71 -7.72
N ASP A 61 12.76 -6.47 -8.06
CA ASP A 61 12.97 -5.31 -7.20
C ASP A 61 11.71 -5.00 -6.37
N VAL A 62 11.64 -5.66 -5.21
CA VAL A 62 10.64 -5.35 -4.17
C VAL A 62 10.90 -3.97 -3.53
N GLN A 63 11.97 -3.25 -3.89
CA GLN A 63 12.48 -2.15 -3.08
C GLN A 63 12.00 -0.74 -3.41
N ASN A 64 11.36 -0.47 -4.55
CA ASN A 64 10.97 0.89 -4.92
C ASN A 64 9.46 1.07 -5.11
N PRO A 65 8.83 2.04 -4.41
CA PRO A 65 7.44 2.40 -4.67
C PRO A 65 7.34 2.96 -6.09
N HIS A 66 6.39 2.44 -6.87
CA HIS A 66 6.21 2.83 -8.26
C HIS A 66 4.78 3.32 -8.49
N TYR A 67 4.65 4.19 -9.48
CA TYR A 67 3.37 4.69 -9.93
C TYR A 67 2.78 3.76 -10.98
N GLY A 68 1.57 3.28 -10.75
CA GLY A 68 0.73 2.61 -11.73
C GLY A 68 -0.32 3.60 -12.26
N LEU A 69 -0.75 3.40 -13.51
CA LEU A 69 -1.83 4.17 -14.10
C LEU A 69 -3.12 3.36 -14.07
N LEU A 70 -4.18 3.92 -13.48
CA LEU A 70 -5.52 3.34 -13.58
C LEU A 70 -6.12 3.65 -14.96
N VAL A 71 -5.89 2.75 -15.92
CA VAL A 71 -6.32 2.92 -17.33
C VAL A 71 -7.85 2.96 -17.46
N ALA A 72 -8.58 2.23 -16.61
CA ALA A 72 -10.05 2.20 -16.64
C ALA A 72 -10.74 3.34 -15.84
N CYS A 73 -9.99 4.14 -15.06
CA CYS A 73 -10.57 5.10 -14.11
C CYS A 73 -11.53 6.10 -14.76
N ARG A 74 -11.22 6.55 -15.98
CA ARG A 74 -12.00 7.58 -16.68
C ARG A 74 -13.41 7.10 -17.04
N LEU A 75 -13.55 5.83 -17.43
CA LEU A 75 -14.84 5.20 -17.75
C LEU A 75 -15.54 4.70 -16.48
N PHE A 76 -14.77 4.26 -15.49
CA PHE A 76 -15.26 3.76 -14.21
C PHE A 76 -16.03 4.83 -13.43
N PHE A 77 -15.50 6.06 -13.36
CA PHE A 77 -16.11 7.14 -12.60
C PHE A 77 -17.17 7.93 -13.37
N PHE A 78 -17.11 7.96 -14.70
CA PHE A 78 -18.24 8.46 -15.51
C PHE A 78 -19.51 7.62 -15.26
N LYS A 79 -19.36 6.33 -14.94
CA LYS A 79 -20.47 5.43 -14.59
C LYS A 79 -20.96 5.59 -13.15
N LEU A 80 -20.11 6.02 -12.20
CA LEU A 80 -20.53 6.41 -10.84
C LEU A 80 -21.32 7.72 -10.83
N ARG A 81 -21.07 8.62 -11.79
CA ARG A 81 -21.72 9.93 -11.93
C ARG A 81 -23.15 9.81 -12.51
N ARG A 82 -23.98 8.95 -11.92
CA ARG A 82 -25.44 9.03 -12.08
C ARG A 82 -26.02 9.81 -10.91
N ASN A 83 -26.07 11.14 -11.07
CA ASN A 83 -26.89 12.10 -10.28
C ASN A 83 -26.78 12.09 -8.74
N ILE A 84 -25.69 11.59 -8.16
CA ILE A 84 -25.50 11.58 -6.70
C ILE A 84 -24.11 12.14 -6.38
N ASP A 85 -24.08 13.19 -5.57
CA ASP A 85 -22.85 13.71 -4.96
C ASP A 85 -22.39 12.75 -3.86
N ILE A 86 -21.13 12.31 -3.92
CA ILE A 86 -20.57 11.35 -2.96
C ILE A 86 -19.68 12.10 -1.98
N GLU A 87 -20.00 12.01 -0.70
CA GLU A 87 -19.19 12.55 0.39
C GLU A 87 -17.99 11.65 0.70
N ILE A 88 -17.01 12.25 1.36
CA ILE A 88 -15.76 11.56 1.65
C ILE A 88 -15.85 10.83 2.98
N PRO A 89 -15.44 9.55 3.01
CA PRO A 89 -15.56 8.74 4.21
C PRO A 89 -14.71 9.32 5.34
N GLY A 90 -15.26 9.33 6.55
CA GLY A 90 -14.58 9.80 7.76
C GLY A 90 -14.91 11.23 8.21
N GLN A 91 -15.88 11.90 7.58
CA GLN A 91 -16.30 13.27 7.96
C GLN A 91 -17.33 13.33 9.10
N TYR A 92 -17.97 12.20 9.42
CA TYR A 92 -18.91 12.10 10.53
C TYR A 92 -18.14 11.76 11.81
N ASP A 93 -18.01 12.73 12.71
CA ASP A 93 -17.29 12.60 13.99
C ASP A 93 -18.15 11.95 15.10
N GLY A 94 -19.48 11.94 14.93
CA GLY A 94 -20.43 11.42 15.91
C GLY A 94 -20.57 12.29 17.17
N LEU A 95 -20.01 13.51 17.17
CA LEU A 95 -20.03 14.42 18.32
C LEU A 95 -21.26 15.35 18.33
N GLY A 96 -22.02 15.39 17.24
CA GLY A 96 -23.24 16.18 17.11
C GLY A 96 -24.01 15.84 15.83
N ILE A 97 -25.09 16.59 15.58
CA ILE A 97 -25.84 16.48 14.34
C ILE A 97 -24.96 17.02 13.21
N PRO A 98 -24.59 16.20 12.21
CA PRO A 98 -23.75 16.65 11.10
C PRO A 98 -24.52 17.62 10.20
N ASP A 99 -23.81 18.54 9.54
CA ASP A 99 -24.34 19.41 8.48
C ASP A 99 -23.81 18.93 7.12
N PRO A 100 -24.61 18.15 6.36
CA PRO A 100 -24.20 17.60 5.07
C PRO A 100 -23.84 18.67 4.03
N SER A 101 -24.32 19.91 4.20
CA SER A 101 -24.01 21.01 3.29
C SER A 101 -22.54 21.41 3.34
N ARG A 102 -21.86 21.12 4.46
CA ARG A 102 -20.44 21.44 4.70
C ARG A 102 -19.51 20.25 4.43
N HIS A 103 -20.07 19.09 4.10
CA HIS A 103 -19.29 17.91 3.79
C HIS A 103 -18.59 18.05 2.45
N ILE A 104 -17.33 17.65 2.43
CA ILE A 104 -16.51 17.75 1.22
C ILE A 104 -16.83 16.55 0.34
N LYS A 105 -17.10 16.83 -0.94
CA LYS A 105 -17.56 15.86 -1.92
C LYS A 105 -16.42 15.45 -2.84
N ILE A 106 -16.47 14.19 -3.29
CA ILE A 106 -15.54 13.64 -4.27
C ILE A 106 -15.85 14.26 -5.63
N THR A 107 -14.86 14.91 -6.23
CA THR A 107 -14.98 15.40 -7.61
C THR A 107 -14.43 14.36 -8.58
N TYR A 108 -13.19 13.94 -8.40
CA TYR A 108 -12.56 12.90 -9.21
C TYR A 108 -11.38 12.24 -8.48
N PHE A 109 -10.88 11.14 -9.02
CA PHE A 109 -9.70 10.45 -8.49
C PHE A 109 -8.52 10.73 -9.41
N ASP A 110 -7.33 10.88 -8.84
CA ASP A 110 -6.12 10.87 -9.64
C ASP A 110 -5.97 9.49 -10.31
N SER A 111 -5.66 9.52 -11.61
CA SER A 111 -5.32 8.34 -12.40
C SER A 111 -4.03 7.66 -11.91
N LYS A 112 -3.15 8.39 -11.23
CA LYS A 112 -1.90 7.88 -10.69
C LYS A 112 -2.13 7.23 -9.34
N VAL A 113 -1.72 5.97 -9.24
CA VAL A 113 -1.77 5.19 -7.99
C VAL A 113 -0.36 4.84 -7.57
N LEU A 114 -0.01 5.16 -6.33
CA LEU A 114 1.29 4.79 -5.77
C LEU A 114 1.19 3.42 -5.11
N VAL A 115 1.90 2.43 -5.62
CA VAL A 115 2.03 1.12 -4.98
C VAL A 115 3.14 1.20 -3.92
N LEU A 116 2.77 1.03 -2.64
CA LEU A 116 3.72 1.17 -1.54
C LEU A 116 4.56 -0.09 -1.32
N ARG A 117 5.75 0.12 -0.75
CA ARG A 117 6.71 -0.91 -0.33
C ARG A 117 6.22 -1.60 0.94
N SER A 118 5.38 -2.62 0.80
CA SER A 118 4.96 -3.51 1.89
C SER A 118 4.62 -4.89 1.33
N LEU A 119 4.65 -5.93 2.16
CA LEU A 119 4.40 -7.33 1.75
C LEU A 119 3.07 -7.51 1.01
N ARG A 120 2.04 -6.75 1.42
CA ARG A 120 0.71 -6.77 0.79
C ARG A 120 0.53 -5.75 -0.33
N LYS A 121 1.60 -5.06 -0.75
CA LYS A 121 1.64 -4.03 -1.80
C LYS A 121 0.39 -3.11 -1.77
N PRO A 122 0.12 -2.41 -0.65
CA PRO A 122 -1.06 -1.57 -0.52
C PRO A 122 -0.95 -0.37 -1.46
N LYS A 123 -2.09 0.09 -1.95
CA LYS A 123 -2.17 1.10 -3.01
C LYS A 123 -2.62 2.42 -2.41
N ARG A 124 -1.82 3.47 -2.57
CA ARG A 124 -2.22 4.83 -2.22
C ARG A 124 -2.88 5.46 -3.43
N ILE A 125 -4.18 5.69 -3.31
CA ILE A 125 -4.98 6.44 -4.29
C ILE A 125 -5.09 7.89 -3.81
N VAL A 126 -5.27 8.83 -4.73
CA VAL A 126 -5.49 10.23 -4.40
C VAL A 126 -6.88 10.63 -4.87
N ILE A 127 -7.66 11.22 -3.97
CA ILE A 127 -9.00 11.75 -4.24
C ILE A 127 -8.87 13.27 -4.31
N ILE A 128 -9.46 13.85 -5.34
CA ILE A 128 -9.53 15.30 -5.53
C ILE A 128 -10.95 15.76 -5.25
N GLU A 129 -11.04 16.72 -4.36
CA GLU A 129 -12.26 17.12 -3.68
C GLU A 129 -12.85 18.42 -4.22
N THR A 130 -14.07 18.78 -3.81
CA THR A 130 -14.73 20.04 -4.19
C THR A 130 -14.00 21.29 -3.69
N ASP A 131 -13.19 21.17 -2.64
CA ASP A 131 -12.32 22.24 -2.15
C ASP A 131 -11.01 22.38 -2.97
N GLY A 132 -10.81 21.51 -3.98
CA GLY A 132 -9.63 21.46 -4.82
C GLY A 132 -8.40 20.83 -4.16
N LYS A 133 -8.52 20.30 -2.94
CA LYS A 133 -7.41 19.64 -2.25
C LYS A 133 -7.33 18.15 -2.60
N GLU A 134 -6.13 17.62 -2.43
CA GLU A 134 -5.79 16.22 -2.65
C GLU A 134 -5.77 15.45 -1.33
N TYR A 135 -6.51 14.35 -1.28
CA TYR A 135 -6.63 13.52 -0.09
C TYR A 135 -6.14 12.10 -0.41
N PRO A 136 -4.99 11.70 0.15
CA PRO A 136 -4.43 10.38 -0.09
C PRO A 136 -5.10 9.31 0.78
N PHE A 137 -5.64 8.27 0.15
CA PHE A 137 -6.22 7.11 0.83
C PHE A 137 -5.39 5.86 0.58
N LEU A 138 -5.26 5.01 1.61
CA LEU A 138 -4.50 3.76 1.51
C LEU A 138 -5.43 2.55 1.43
N VAL A 139 -5.46 1.92 0.26
CA VAL A 139 -6.21 0.69 0.02
C VAL A 139 -5.37 -0.52 0.41
N LYS A 140 -5.85 -1.28 1.41
CA LYS A 140 -5.20 -2.50 1.91
C LYS A 140 -6.04 -3.73 1.55
N LYS A 141 -5.39 -4.79 1.06
CA LYS A 141 -5.98 -6.13 0.93
C LYS A 141 -5.81 -6.87 2.25
N TYR A 142 -6.89 -7.39 2.82
CA TYR A 142 -6.84 -8.21 4.02
C TYR A 142 -6.68 -9.68 3.64
N ASN A 143 -5.47 -10.21 3.77
CA ASN A 143 -5.21 -11.65 3.78
C ASN A 143 -4.75 -12.01 5.20
N GLY A 144 -5.57 -12.73 5.96
CA GLY A 144 -5.23 -13.16 7.32
C GLY A 144 -3.97 -14.04 7.33
N TYR A 145 -3.05 -13.80 8.27
CA TYR A 145 -1.79 -14.54 8.40
C TYR A 145 -1.92 -15.82 9.26
N SER A 146 -3.11 -16.43 9.31
CA SER A 146 -3.44 -17.52 10.24
C SER A 146 -2.70 -18.84 9.99
N ASN A 147 -2.01 -19.01 8.86
CA ASN A 147 -1.58 -20.34 8.41
C ASN A 147 -0.13 -20.67 8.78
N LEU A 148 0.72 -19.68 9.10
CA LEU A 148 2.12 -19.90 9.48
C LEU A 148 2.27 -20.33 10.94
N MET A 149 1.36 -19.90 11.82
CA MET A 149 1.43 -20.18 13.26
C MET A 149 0.84 -21.55 13.66
N LYS A 150 0.24 -22.29 12.72
CA LYS A 150 -0.41 -23.59 13.00
C LYS A 150 0.52 -24.80 12.87
N THR A 151 1.73 -24.62 12.33
CA THR A 151 2.55 -25.74 11.83
C THR A 151 3.95 -25.86 12.41
N ALA A 152 4.49 -24.82 13.07
CA ALA A 152 5.88 -24.83 13.54
C ALA A 152 5.98 -25.10 15.06
N PRO A 153 6.86 -26.02 15.52
CA PRO A 153 7.09 -26.26 16.94
C PRO A 153 7.85 -25.10 17.60
N ARG A 154 7.54 -24.85 18.88
CA ARG A 154 8.04 -23.70 19.66
C ARG A 154 9.57 -23.60 19.71
N ASP A 155 10.26 -24.73 19.82
CA ASP A 155 11.71 -24.74 20.01
C ASP A 155 12.48 -24.32 18.76
N ASP A 156 12.00 -24.70 17.58
CA ASP A 156 12.55 -24.26 16.30
C ASP A 156 12.37 -22.74 16.12
N ILE A 157 11.22 -22.21 16.54
CA ILE A 157 10.93 -20.77 16.53
C ILE A 157 11.90 -20.03 17.46
N ILE A 158 12.13 -20.52 18.67
CA ILE A 158 13.06 -19.90 19.63
C ILE A 158 14.49 -19.92 19.09
N LYS A 159 14.93 -21.05 18.52
CA LYS A 159 16.27 -21.18 17.92
C LYS A 159 16.44 -20.21 16.74
N HIS A 160 15.43 -20.11 15.88
CA HIS A 160 15.43 -19.16 14.77
C HIS A 160 15.45 -17.70 15.26
N LEU A 161 14.61 -17.36 16.25
CA LEU A 161 14.53 -16.02 16.82
C LEU A 161 15.87 -15.58 17.43
N ARG A 162 16.53 -16.46 18.18
CA ARG A 162 17.86 -16.18 18.75
C ARG A 162 18.91 -15.94 17.65
N THR A 163 18.84 -16.69 16.57
CA THR A 163 19.71 -16.53 15.39
C THR A 163 19.45 -15.21 14.66
N LEU A 164 18.20 -14.75 14.61
CA LEU A 164 17.87 -13.42 14.07
C LEU A 164 18.33 -12.30 15.00
N HIS A 165 18.14 -12.47 16.31
CA HIS A 165 18.51 -11.47 17.31
C HIS A 165 20.02 -11.24 17.35
N SER A 166 20.84 -12.29 17.18
CA SER A 166 22.30 -12.15 17.13
C SER A 166 22.80 -11.39 15.88
N LYS A 167 22.00 -11.34 14.82
CA LYS A 167 22.32 -10.57 13.60
C LYS A 167 21.88 -9.11 13.67
N LEU A 168 21.05 -8.74 14.66
CA LEU A 168 20.53 -7.38 14.80
C LEU A 168 21.49 -6.51 15.62
N ASN A 169 21.75 -5.30 15.12
CA ASN A 169 22.47 -4.30 15.91
C ASN A 169 21.53 -3.72 16.97
N ILE A 170 21.81 -4.02 18.24
CA ILE A 170 20.99 -3.57 19.38
C ILE A 170 20.92 -2.03 19.52
N ASN A 171 21.91 -1.31 18.96
CA ASN A 171 21.96 0.13 18.98
C ASN A 171 21.28 0.78 17.77
N LEU A 172 20.60 0.02 16.90
CA LEU A 172 20.02 0.56 15.68
C LEU A 172 19.05 1.72 15.95
N LEU A 173 18.06 1.50 16.83
CA LEU A 173 17.07 2.53 17.18
C LEU A 173 17.74 3.73 17.86
N LYS A 174 18.65 3.48 18.80
CA LYS A 174 19.41 4.53 19.49
C LYS A 174 20.20 5.39 18.50
N THR A 175 20.85 4.74 17.54
CA THR A 175 21.66 5.41 16.50
C THR A 175 20.77 6.20 15.53
N ALA A 176 19.62 5.65 15.13
CA ALA A 176 18.66 6.33 14.28
C ALA A 176 18.10 7.60 14.95
N LEU A 177 17.68 7.48 16.22
CA LEU A 177 17.19 8.62 17.01
C LEU A 177 18.29 9.66 17.26
N TYR A 178 19.54 9.23 17.43
CA TYR A 178 20.68 10.15 17.54
C TYR A 178 20.91 10.91 16.23
N LYS A 179 20.89 10.23 15.08
CA LYS A 179 21.06 10.85 13.76
C LYS A 179 19.94 11.82 13.37
N LEU A 180 18.74 11.63 13.93
CA LEU A 180 17.59 12.51 13.68
C LEU A 180 17.62 13.78 14.54
N ALA A 181 18.33 13.77 15.67
CA ALA A 181 18.35 14.88 16.60
C ALA A 181 19.42 15.90 16.21
N ALA A 182 19.03 17.17 16.10
CA ALA A 182 19.95 18.27 15.82
C ALA A 182 20.80 18.67 17.05
N SER A 183 20.36 18.31 18.26
CA SER A 183 21.07 18.59 19.52
C SER A 183 20.81 17.50 20.58
N PRO A 184 21.62 17.43 21.65
CA PRO A 184 21.38 16.51 22.77
C PRO A 184 20.02 16.70 23.46
N GLU A 185 19.54 17.94 23.56
CA GLU A 185 18.24 18.28 24.14
C GLU A 185 17.10 17.74 23.26
N ALA A 186 17.21 17.94 21.94
CA ALA A 186 16.26 17.39 20.97
C ALA A 186 16.25 15.85 21.01
N HIS A 187 17.41 15.21 21.19
CA HIS A 187 17.50 13.76 21.33
C HIS A 187 16.73 13.26 22.57
N LEU A 188 16.90 13.93 23.71
CA LEU A 188 16.17 13.58 24.94
C LEU A 188 14.66 13.80 24.80
N ALA A 189 14.25 14.91 24.17
CA ALA A 189 12.85 15.21 23.94
C ALA A 189 12.17 14.15 23.05
N ILE A 190 12.77 13.84 21.90
CA ILE A 190 12.25 12.82 20.96
C ILE A 190 12.17 11.46 21.65
N ARG A 191 13.20 11.07 22.41
CA ARG A 191 13.21 9.80 23.14
C ARG A 191 12.09 9.72 24.17
N ASN A 192 11.88 10.79 24.94
CA ASN A 192 10.85 10.82 25.97
C ASN A 192 9.44 10.73 25.37
N GLU A 193 9.16 11.51 24.31
CA GLU A 193 7.86 11.45 23.64
C GLU A 193 7.60 10.11 22.94
N PHE A 194 8.64 9.52 22.33
CA PHE A 194 8.53 8.19 21.75
C PHE A 194 8.14 7.12 22.79
N ILE A 195 8.76 7.14 23.97
CA ILE A 195 8.46 6.18 25.05
C ILE A 195 7.02 6.37 25.56
N LYS A 196 6.59 7.62 25.78
CA LYS A 196 5.22 7.91 26.23
C LYS A 196 4.17 7.42 25.22
N ASN A 197 4.36 7.73 23.94
CA ASN A 197 3.43 7.31 22.89
C ASN A 197 3.42 5.78 22.72
N LEU A 198 4.59 5.13 22.78
CA LEU A 198 4.67 3.67 22.71
C LEU A 198 3.97 3.00 23.91
N ALA A 199 4.16 3.54 25.12
CA ALA A 199 3.48 3.04 26.31
C ALA A 199 1.95 3.22 26.22
N ALA A 200 1.49 4.39 25.77
CA ALA A 200 0.07 4.69 25.55
C ALA A 200 -0.56 3.74 24.51
N ILE A 201 0.09 3.54 23.37
CA ILE A 201 -0.37 2.60 22.33
C ILE A 201 -0.43 1.17 22.89
N ASN A 202 0.56 0.75 23.67
CA ASN A 202 0.60 -0.59 24.25
C ASN A 202 -0.54 -0.81 25.27
N ILE A 203 -0.79 0.14 26.17
CA ILE A 203 -1.88 0.00 27.15
C ILE A 203 -3.26 0.08 26.47
N CYS A 204 -3.46 1.01 25.54
CA CYS A 204 -4.70 1.09 24.76
C CYS A 204 -4.91 -0.18 23.92
N GLY A 205 -3.86 -0.69 23.29
CA GLY A 205 -3.91 -1.94 22.51
C GLY A 205 -4.21 -3.16 23.37
N TYR A 206 -3.70 -3.21 24.60
CA TYR A 206 -4.02 -4.25 25.58
C TYR A 206 -5.49 -4.17 26.01
N LEU A 207 -5.98 -2.99 26.35
CA LEU A 207 -7.37 -2.76 26.78
C LEU A 207 -8.39 -3.05 25.66
N ILE A 208 -8.06 -2.73 24.41
CA ILE A 208 -8.94 -2.92 23.24
C ILE A 208 -8.86 -4.36 22.70
N GLU A 209 -8.08 -5.26 23.31
CA GLU A 209 -7.85 -6.64 22.83
C GLU A 209 -7.34 -6.70 21.37
N LEU A 210 -6.71 -5.63 20.89
CA LEU A 210 -6.24 -5.49 19.50
C LEU A 210 -5.16 -6.55 19.14
N VAL A 211 -4.59 -7.21 20.16
CA VAL A 211 -3.60 -8.28 20.04
C VAL A 211 -4.18 -9.69 20.29
N THR A 212 -5.39 -9.81 20.83
CA THR A 212 -5.97 -11.09 21.31
C THR A 212 -7.16 -11.63 20.51
N ALA A 213 -7.57 -11.01 19.40
CA ALA A 213 -8.57 -11.57 18.49
C ALA A 213 -8.17 -12.90 17.82
N THR A 214 -7.03 -13.50 18.18
CA THR A 214 -6.61 -14.85 17.77
C THR A 214 -6.53 -15.88 18.90
N TRP A 215 -6.91 -15.55 20.15
CA TRP A 215 -6.83 -16.48 21.29
C TRP A 215 -8.17 -16.86 21.94
N LYS A 216 -9.31 -16.47 21.37
CA LYS A 216 -10.62 -17.07 21.70
C LYS A 216 -11.01 -18.11 20.64
N ILE A 217 -10.31 -19.24 20.66
CA ILE A 217 -10.87 -20.53 20.26
C ILE A 217 -10.59 -21.47 21.43
N ILE A 218 -11.52 -21.45 22.39
CA ILE A 218 -11.86 -22.61 23.21
C ILE A 218 -13.34 -22.85 22.91
#